data_AF-A0A563VXH3-F1
#
_entry.id   AF-A0A563VXH3-F1
#
_cell.length_a   1.000
_cell.length_b   1.000
_cell.length_c   1.000
_cell.angle_alpha   90.00
_cell.angle_beta   90.00
_cell.angle_gamma   90.00
#
_symmetry.space_group_name_H-M   'P 1'
#
loop_
_entity.id
_entity.type
_entity.pdbx_description
1 polymer ?
#
loop_
_entity_poly.entity_id
_entity_poly.type
_entity_poly.pdbx_seq_one_letter_code
_entity_poly.pdbx_strand_id
1 'polypeptide(L)'
;MSYLHSLPIDALKIDRSFVAAIDAEGNNSELVEAIVMMAKSLGLEVVAEGIETQAQLAKLQTLQCLYGQGYLFTSPLDARSLLTWLNNEANC
;
A
#
# COMPACT_ATOMS: atom_id res chain seq x y z
N MET A 1 -1.22 13.42 22.84
CA MET A 1 -0.06 12.51 22.79
C MET A 1 -0.19 11.66 21.55
N SER A 2 0.74 11.80 20.60
CA SER A 2 0.78 10.91 19.43
C SER A 2 1.47 9.61 19.83
N TYR A 3 0.70 8.55 20.02
CA TYR A 3 1.21 7.23 20.43
C TYR A 3 2.09 6.58 19.36
N LEU A 4 1.92 6.99 18.09
CA LEU A 4 2.56 6.37 16.95
C LEU A 4 4.10 6.42 17.04
N HIS A 5 4.66 7.53 17.54
CA HIS A 5 6.11 7.68 17.75
C HIS A 5 6.66 6.80 18.89
N SER A 6 5.82 6.37 19.84
CA SER A 6 6.25 5.57 20.99
C SER A 6 6.09 4.06 20.79
N LEU A 7 5.44 3.65 19.70
CA LEU A 7 5.24 2.25 19.39
C LEU A 7 6.51 1.69 18.73
N PRO A 8 6.99 0.49 19.14
CA PRO A 8 8.12 -0.18 18.50
C PRO A 8 7.66 -0.85 17.20
N ILE A 9 7.28 -0.05 16.21
CA ILE A 9 6.82 -0.49 14.90
C ILE A 9 7.76 0.02 13.83
N ASP A 10 7.94 -0.77 12.78
CA ASP A 10 8.77 -0.41 11.63
C ASP A 10 7.92 0.03 10.42
N ALA A 11 6.63 -0.30 10.42
CA ALA A 11 5.73 -0.05 9.31
C ALA A 11 4.32 0.39 9.75
N LEU A 12 3.70 1.20 8.90
CA LEU A 12 2.31 1.64 9.01
C LEU A 12 1.51 1.15 7.80
N LYS A 13 0.39 0.46 8.05
CA LYS A 13 -0.53 0.04 6.99
C LYS A 13 -1.62 1.08 6.76
N ILE A 14 -1.90 1.42 5.50
CA ILE A 14 -3.04 2.24 5.09
C ILE A 14 -4.18 1.30 4.71
N ASP A 15 -5.25 1.32 5.49
CA ASP A 15 -6.41 0.46 5.26
C ASP A 15 -7.04 0.71 3.87
N ARG A 16 -7.60 -0.38 3.29
CA ARG A 16 -8.28 -0.35 2.00
C ARG A 16 -9.35 0.73 1.89
N SER A 17 -10.03 1.12 2.97
CA SER A 17 -11.06 2.15 2.91
C SER A 17 -10.52 3.50 2.45
N PHE A 18 -9.25 3.79 2.76
CA PHE A 18 -8.59 5.02 2.31
C PHE A 18 -8.06 4.91 0.89
N VAL A 19 -7.53 3.74 0.51
CA VAL A 19 -7.05 3.49 -0.86
C VAL A 19 -8.20 3.47 -1.86
N ALA A 20 -9.35 2.90 -1.48
CA ALA A 20 -10.56 2.86 -2.29
C ALA A 20 -11.16 4.26 -2.56
N ALA A 21 -10.79 5.29 -1.78
CA ALA A 21 -11.23 6.66 -2.00
C ALA A 21 -10.55 7.34 -3.19
N ILE A 22 -9.39 6.81 -3.64
CA ILE A 22 -8.65 7.33 -4.80
C ILE A 22 -9.44 7.01 -6.07
N ASP A 23 -9.87 8.06 -6.77
CA ASP A 23 -10.65 7.93 -8.01
C ASP A 23 -9.80 7.54 -9.23
N ALA A 24 -10.44 7.42 -10.40
CA ALA A 24 -9.79 6.99 -11.63
C ALA A 24 -8.74 7.99 -12.13
N GLU A 25 -8.89 9.26 -11.77
CA GLU A 25 -7.95 10.35 -12.06
C GLU A 25 -6.85 10.49 -11.00
N GLY A 26 -6.91 9.74 -9.90
CA GLY A 26 -5.94 9.76 -8.81
C GLY A 26 -6.19 10.87 -7.77
N ASN A 27 -7.37 11.49 -7.75
CA ASN A 27 -7.77 12.50 -6.78
C ASN A 27 -8.30 11.86 -5.49
N ASN A 28 -8.76 12.70 -4.55
CA ASN A 28 -9.35 12.28 -3.26
C ASN A 28 -8.40 11.39 -2.44
N SER A 29 -7.14 11.79 -2.44
CA SER A 29 -6.00 11.06 -1.86
C SER A 29 -5.30 11.85 -0.76
N GLU A 30 -5.84 13.00 -0.37
CA GLU A 30 -5.24 13.95 0.57
C GLU A 30 -4.98 13.29 1.93
N LEU A 31 -5.89 12.42 2.37
CA LEU A 31 -5.70 11.67 3.61
C LEU A 31 -4.61 10.60 3.49
N VAL A 32 -4.54 9.89 2.36
CA VAL A 32 -3.47 8.93 2.07
C VAL A 32 -2.13 9.65 2.05
N GLU A 33 -2.05 10.80 1.38
CA GLU A 33 -0.87 11.65 1.32
C GLU A 33 -0.43 12.13 2.72
N ALA A 34 -1.36 12.62 3.54
CA ALA A 34 -1.07 13.02 4.91
C ALA A 34 -0.53 11.86 5.76
N ILE A 35 -1.11 10.65 5.63
CA ILE A 35 -0.64 9.45 6.34
C ILE A 35 0.77 9.06 5.87
N VAL A 36 1.02 9.07 4.56
CA VAL A 36 2.35 8.76 3.99
C VAL A 36 3.40 9.77 4.48
N MET A 37 3.09 11.07 4.47
CA MET A 37 4.00 12.10 4.97
C MET A 37 4.30 11.93 6.47
N MET A 38 3.28 11.63 7.27
CA MET A 38 3.44 11.35 8.70
C MET A 38 4.36 10.13 8.92
N ALA A 39 4.10 9.01 8.24
CA ALA A 39 4.92 7.80 8.35
C ALA A 39 6.39 8.08 7.96
N LYS A 40 6.63 8.79 6.85
CA LYS A 40 7.98 9.21 6.44
C LYS A 40 8.69 10.03 7.52
N SER A 41 7.99 10.99 8.13
CA SER A 41 8.57 11.81 9.21
C SER A 41 8.93 11.02 10.47
N LEU A 42 8.26 9.89 10.69
CA LEU A 42 8.52 8.98 11.79
C LEU A 42 9.53 7.87 11.43
N GLY A 43 10.04 7.87 10.19
CA GLY A 43 10.94 6.82 9.70
C GLY A 43 10.27 5.46 9.50
N LEU A 44 8.95 5.43 9.35
CA LEU A 44 8.17 4.21 9.16
C LEU A 44 8.01 3.87 7.68
N GLU A 45 8.10 2.58 7.35
CA GLU A 45 7.67 2.07 6.05
C GLU A 45 6.14 2.18 5.91
N VAL A 46 5.64 2.31 4.69
CA VAL A 46 4.20 2.37 4.41
C VAL A 46 3.78 1.21 3.52
N VAL A 47 2.72 0.51 3.94
CA VAL A 47 2.09 -0.57 3.18
C VAL A 47 0.65 -0.19 2.86
N ALA A 48 0.31 0.02 1.59
CA ALA A 48 -1.07 0.31 1.18
C ALA A 48 -1.87 -0.98 0.97
N GLU A 49 -3.06 -1.08 1.57
CA GLU A 49 -3.95 -2.22 1.41
C GLU A 49 -5.08 -1.94 0.40
N GLY A 50 -5.52 -2.96 -0.33
CA GLY A 50 -6.69 -2.85 -1.21
C GLY A 50 -6.43 -2.12 -2.52
N ILE A 51 -5.23 -2.26 -3.10
CA ILE A 51 -4.92 -1.75 -4.44
C ILE A 51 -5.64 -2.61 -5.49
N GLU A 52 -6.63 -2.05 -6.16
CA GLU A 52 -7.46 -2.73 -7.15
C GLU A 52 -7.36 -2.11 -8.54
N THR A 53 -6.92 -0.85 -8.66
CA THR A 53 -6.82 -0.12 -9.93
C THR A 53 -5.42 0.41 -10.21
N GLN A 54 -5.08 0.59 -11.49
CA GLN A 54 -3.82 1.21 -11.89
C GLN A 54 -3.70 2.66 -11.43
N ALA A 55 -4.82 3.39 -11.34
CA ALA A 55 -4.84 4.77 -10.82
C ALA A 55 -4.41 4.82 -9.35
N GLN A 56 -4.93 3.91 -8.51
CA GLN A 56 -4.51 3.76 -7.12
C GLN A 56 -3.01 3.45 -7.02
N LEU A 57 -2.53 2.46 -7.79
CA LEU A 57 -1.12 2.10 -7.81
C LEU A 57 -0.23 3.27 -8.22
N ALA A 58 -0.55 3.94 -9.32
CA ALA A 58 0.20 5.08 -9.84
C ALA A 58 0.27 6.20 -8.79
N LYS A 59 -0.86 6.55 -8.17
CA LYS A 59 -0.90 7.59 -7.12
C LYS A 59 -0.04 7.22 -5.91
N LEU A 60 -0.13 5.98 -5.43
CA LEU A 60 0.70 5.48 -4.32
C LEU A 60 2.20 5.50 -4.65
N GLN A 61 2.57 5.17 -5.89
CA GLN A 61 3.95 5.28 -6.37
C GLN A 61 4.44 6.73 -6.39
N THR A 62 3.61 7.68 -6.83
CA THR A 62 3.95 9.12 -6.80
C THR A 62 4.19 9.62 -5.37
N LEU A 63 3.43 9.08 -4.41
CA LEU A 63 3.62 9.34 -2.98
C LEU A 63 4.84 8.60 -2.38
N GLN A 64 5.53 7.78 -3.17
CA GLN A 64 6.63 6.90 -2.76
C GLN A 64 6.21 5.90 -1.66
N CYS A 65 4.98 5.41 -1.72
CA CYS A 65 4.56 4.23 -0.96
C CYS A 65 5.12 2.99 -1.66
N LEU A 66 6.20 2.42 -1.12
CA LEU A 66 6.98 1.37 -1.78
C LEU A 66 6.35 -0.01 -1.70
N TYR A 67 5.47 -0.25 -0.72
CA TYR A 67 4.83 -1.53 -0.50
C TYR A 67 3.32 -1.41 -0.65
N GLY A 68 2.70 -2.47 -1.16
CA GLY A 68 1.26 -2.55 -1.29
C GLY A 68 0.76 -3.97 -1.50
N GLN A 69 -0.51 -4.18 -1.17
CA GLN A 69 -1.23 -5.42 -1.41
C GLN A 69 -2.61 -5.11 -1.99
N GLY A 70 -3.10 -5.95 -2.89
CA GLY A 70 -4.45 -5.82 -3.42
C GLY A 70 -4.69 -6.67 -4.66
N TYR A 71 -5.95 -6.73 -5.08
CA TYR A 71 -6.39 -7.61 -6.17
C TYR A 71 -5.86 -7.20 -7.54
N LEU A 72 -5.31 -5.99 -7.68
CA LEU A 72 -4.57 -5.61 -8.88
C LEU A 72 -3.37 -6.54 -9.15
N PHE A 73 -2.73 -7.05 -8.09
CA PHE A 73 -1.60 -7.97 -8.20
C PHE A 73 -2.07 -9.42 -8.23
N THR A 74 -2.77 -9.83 -7.17
CA THR A 74 -3.33 -11.17 -7.04
C THR A 74 -4.39 -11.19 -5.93
N SER A 75 -5.36 -12.09 -6.06
CA SER A 75 -6.22 -12.45 -4.93
C SER A 75 -5.43 -13.29 -3.89
N PRO A 76 -5.91 -13.44 -2.65
CA PRO A 76 -5.28 -14.33 -1.67
C PRO A 76 -5.11 -15.73 -2.25
N LEU A 77 -3.87 -16.23 -2.25
CA LEU A 77 -3.51 -17.52 -2.80
C LEU A 77 -3.33 -18.54 -1.68
N ASP A 78 -3.71 -19.79 -1.94
CA ASP A 78 -3.25 -20.91 -1.13
C ASP A 78 -1.74 -21.14 -1.33
N ALA A 79 -1.13 -21.96 -0.46
CA ALA A 79 0.31 -22.19 -0.48
C ALA A 79 0.83 -22.76 -1.81
N ARG A 80 0.05 -23.62 -2.50
CA ARG A 80 0.46 -24.20 -3.78
C ARG A 80 0.40 -23.15 -4.88
N SER A 81 -0.70 -22.39 -4.92
CA SER A 81 -0.89 -21.32 -5.89
C SER A 81 0.14 -20.20 -5.73
N LEU A 82 0.54 -19.88 -4.50
CA LEU A 82 1.62 -18.93 -4.19
C LEU A 82 2.96 -19.37 -4.80
N LEU A 83 3.33 -20.64 -4.66
CA LEU A 83 4.58 -21.16 -5.24
C LEU A 83 4.59 -21.05 -6.77
N THR A 84 3.46 -21.32 -7.42
CA THR A 84 3.33 -21.13 -8.87
C THR A 84 3.46 -19.65 -9.26
N TRP A 85 2.81 -18.76 -8.52
CA TRP A 85 2.88 -17.31 -8.75
C TRP A 85 4.31 -16.76 -8.62
N LEU A 86 5.01 -17.10 -7.52
CA LEU A 86 6.41 -16.67 -7.30
C LEU A 86 7.37 -17.12 -8.41
N ASN A 87 7.20 -18.34 -8.93
CA ASN A 87 8.05 -18.86 -10.01
C ASN A 87 7.78 -18.19 -11.37
N ASN A 88 6.56 -17.67 -11.58
CA ASN A 88 6.20 -16.96 -12.80
C ASN A 88 6.67 -15.50 -12.79
N GLU A 89 6.61 -14.84 -11.63
CA GLU A 89 7.07 -13.45 -11.44
C GLU A 89 8.61 -13.33 -11.41
N ALA A 90 9.34 -14.38 -11.04
CA ALA A 90 10.81 -14.40 -11.01
C ALA A 90 11.49 -14.37 -12.40
N ASN A 91 10.70 -14.32 -13.49
CA ASN A 91 11.17 -14.26 -14.88
C ASN A 91 10.93 -12.89 -15.55
N CYS A 92 10.57 -11.85 -14.78
CA CYS A 92 10.40 -10.48 -15.25
C CYS A 92 11.55 -9.58 -14.76
#